data_AF-A0A654IBY1-F1
#
_entry.id   AF-A0A654IBY1-F1
#
_cell.length_a   1.000
_cell.length_b   1.000
_cell.length_c   1.000
_cell.angle_alpha   90.00
_cell.angle_beta   90.00
_cell.angle_gamma   90.00
#
_symmetry.space_group_name_H-M   'P 1'
#
loop_
_entity.id
_entity.type
_entity.pdbx_description
1 polymer ?
#
loop_
_entity_poly.entity_id
_entity_poly.type
_entity_poly.pdbx_seq_one_letter_code
_entity_poly.pdbx_strand_id
1 'polypeptide(L)'
;MKKLLISFSSIFAFLTVSCSTNKPINSNTTVNTNDNKLYKNKYVDQLLNLYLSDSKLKDSYINDQENVPDSRFSELKYGLTFYPIFIHRSLDYHVGQHYRVVIQKSKNSLEQTLRNDWYWVLDNITQFKYNFNPYGDLYNEFDKDEDLFKQVEKDLGSLISSVKNKNVQKIIRVNLDKTINEKVKDIYTKKKLYT
;
A
#
# COMPACT_ATOMS: atom_id res chain seq x y z
N MET A 1 68.81 -8.92 15.47
CA MET A 1 68.04 -10.17 15.28
C MET A 1 66.61 -9.81 14.88
N LYS A 2 66.12 -10.44 13.80
CA LYS A 2 64.75 -10.45 13.23
C LYS A 2 63.95 -9.13 13.22
N LYS A 3 64.04 -8.39 12.11
CA LYS A 3 63.01 -7.42 11.69
C LYS A 3 61.89 -8.21 10.99
N LEU A 4 60.69 -8.22 11.56
CA LEU A 4 59.52 -8.87 10.98
C LEU A 4 58.94 -7.96 9.88
N LEU A 5 59.06 -8.37 8.62
CA LEU A 5 58.35 -7.75 7.50
C LEU A 5 56.90 -8.22 7.58
N ILE A 6 55.99 -7.32 7.97
CA ILE A 6 54.55 -7.53 7.82
C ILE A 6 54.23 -7.29 6.35
N SER A 7 54.24 -8.36 5.56
CA SER A 7 53.71 -8.32 4.19
C SER A 7 52.21 -8.08 4.27
N PHE A 8 51.75 -6.97 3.69
CA PHE A 8 50.35 -6.74 3.38
C PHE A 8 49.83 -7.88 2.49
N SER A 9 49.04 -8.79 3.06
CA SER A 9 48.20 -9.68 2.27
C SER A 9 46.95 -8.89 1.88
N SER A 10 46.95 -8.38 0.65
CA SER A 10 45.74 -7.89 0.00
C SER A 10 44.77 -9.07 -0.14
N ILE A 11 43.80 -9.14 0.77
CA ILE A 11 42.64 -10.01 0.60
C ILE A 11 41.82 -9.39 -0.53
N PHE A 12 42.10 -9.83 -1.76
CA PHE A 12 41.15 -9.67 -2.85
C PHE A 12 39.94 -10.52 -2.50
N ALA A 13 38.91 -9.89 -1.95
CA ALA A 13 37.59 -10.47 -1.90
C ALA A 13 37.13 -10.67 -3.34
N PHE A 14 37.26 -11.90 -3.84
CA PHE A 14 36.57 -12.31 -5.06
C PHE A 14 35.07 -12.24 -4.77
N LEU A 15 34.45 -11.12 -5.17
CA LEU A 15 33.01 -11.03 -5.35
C LEU A 15 32.64 -12.06 -6.42
N THR A 16 32.33 -13.27 -5.99
CA THR A 16 31.73 -14.29 -6.86
C THR A 16 30.31 -13.81 -7.16
N VAL A 17 30.18 -13.03 -8.23
CA VAL A 17 28.88 -12.73 -8.82
C VAL A 17 28.39 -14.05 -9.39
N SER A 18 27.53 -14.75 -8.65
CA SER A 18 26.79 -15.88 -9.21
C SER A 18 25.80 -15.32 -10.22
N CYS A 19 26.25 -15.18 -11.46
CA CYS A 19 25.34 -15.17 -12.60
C CYS A 19 24.73 -16.58 -12.65
N SER A 20 23.59 -16.75 -11.98
CA SER A 20 22.66 -17.81 -12.36
C SER A 20 22.38 -17.60 -13.84
N THR A 21 22.89 -18.48 -14.69
CA THR A 21 22.37 -18.66 -16.03
C THR A 21 20.96 -19.20 -15.85
N ASN A 22 20.01 -18.29 -15.64
CA ASN A 22 18.60 -18.60 -15.76
C ASN A 22 18.45 -19.19 -17.17
N LYS A 23 18.30 -20.51 -17.23
CA LYS A 23 17.73 -21.16 -18.41
C LYS A 23 16.49 -20.34 -18.75
N PRO A 24 16.30 -19.93 -20.02
CA PRO A 24 15.08 -19.22 -20.39
C PRO A 24 13.93 -20.13 -19.98
N ILE A 25 13.24 -19.75 -18.91
CA ILE A 25 11.93 -20.27 -18.63
C ILE A 25 11.15 -19.75 -19.81
N ASN A 26 10.87 -20.64 -20.77
CA ASN A 26 9.78 -20.49 -21.72
C ASN A 26 8.49 -20.45 -20.89
N SER A 27 8.33 -19.38 -20.13
CA SER A 27 7.03 -18.87 -19.79
C SER A 27 6.55 -18.37 -21.13
N ASN A 28 5.74 -19.20 -21.78
CA ASN A 28 4.65 -18.64 -22.56
C ASN A 28 3.80 -17.85 -21.56
N THR A 29 4.31 -16.70 -21.12
CA THR A 29 3.51 -15.65 -20.51
C THR A 29 2.56 -15.31 -21.63
N THR A 30 1.37 -15.89 -21.54
CA THR A 30 0.23 -15.46 -22.32
C THR A 30 0.05 -14.02 -21.88
N VAL A 31 0.70 -13.10 -22.58
CA VAL A 31 0.41 -11.68 -22.49
C VAL A 31 -1.03 -11.61 -22.92
N ASN A 32 -1.93 -11.50 -21.96
CA ASN A 32 -3.35 -11.32 -22.19
C ASN A 32 -3.49 -9.99 -22.93
N THR A 33 -3.48 -10.05 -24.26
CA THR A 33 -3.47 -8.89 -25.16
C THR A 33 -4.82 -8.18 -25.20
N ASN A 34 -5.82 -8.66 -24.46
CA ASN A 34 -7.20 -8.18 -24.48
C ASN A 34 -7.71 -7.59 -23.15
N ASP A 35 -6.86 -7.42 -22.14
CA ASP A 35 -7.28 -6.71 -20.94
C ASP A 35 -7.23 -5.20 -21.21
N ASN A 36 -8.35 -4.50 -20.96
CA ASN A 36 -8.41 -3.03 -20.96
C ASN A 36 -7.44 -2.51 -19.88
N LYS A 37 -6.18 -2.30 -20.29
CA LYS A 37 -5.11 -1.81 -19.41
C LYS A 37 -5.51 -0.50 -18.76
N LEU A 38 -5.23 -0.38 -17.47
CA LEU A 38 -5.71 0.73 -16.65
C LEU A 38 -5.18 2.09 -17.13
N TYR A 39 -3.94 2.16 -17.62
CA TYR A 39 -3.38 3.40 -18.20
C TYR A 39 -4.15 3.94 -19.41
N LYS A 40 -4.97 3.12 -20.09
CA LYS A 40 -5.83 3.57 -21.19
C LYS A 40 -7.07 4.33 -20.70
N ASN A 41 -7.39 4.26 -19.41
CA ASN A 41 -8.47 5.03 -18.81
C ASN A 41 -8.08 6.52 -18.74
N LYS A 42 -8.93 7.39 -19.28
CA LYS A 42 -8.65 8.84 -19.36
C LYS A 42 -8.37 9.51 -18.01
N TYR A 43 -8.98 9.04 -16.93
CA TYR A 43 -8.78 9.57 -15.59
C TYR A 43 -7.47 9.05 -14.99
N VAL A 44 -7.10 7.82 -15.30
CA VAL A 44 -5.81 7.26 -14.88
C VAL A 44 -4.67 7.95 -15.62
N ASP A 45 -4.78 8.17 -16.94
CA ASP A 45 -3.76 8.93 -17.69
C ASP A 45 -3.62 10.36 -17.14
N GLN A 46 -4.73 11.03 -16.79
CA GLN A 46 -4.67 12.33 -16.11
C GLN A 46 -3.92 12.27 -14.77
N LEU A 47 -4.13 11.22 -13.96
CA LEU A 47 -3.38 11.03 -12.71
C LEU A 47 -1.90 10.74 -12.97
N LEU A 48 -1.59 9.92 -13.97
CA LEU A 48 -0.21 9.62 -14.37
C LEU A 48 0.52 10.90 -14.82
N ASN A 49 -0.13 11.74 -15.62
CA ASN A 49 0.43 13.03 -16.07
C ASN A 49 0.59 14.04 -14.92
N LEU A 50 -0.21 13.94 -13.85
CA LEU A 50 -0.04 14.74 -12.63
C LEU A 50 1.10 14.22 -11.76
N TYR A 51 1.31 12.90 -11.73
CA TYR A 51 2.33 12.25 -10.92
C TYR A 51 3.72 12.34 -11.58
N LEU A 52 3.78 12.22 -12.90
CA LEU A 52 4.99 12.20 -13.71
C LEU A 52 4.83 13.12 -14.93
N SER A 53 5.53 14.26 -14.92
CA SER A 53 5.46 15.24 -16.00
C SER A 53 6.23 14.83 -17.26
N ASP A 54 7.23 13.94 -17.13
CA ASP A 54 8.04 13.45 -18.25
C ASP A 54 7.43 12.17 -18.84
N SER A 55 7.22 12.17 -20.16
CA SER A 55 6.61 11.04 -20.88
C SER A 55 7.40 9.73 -20.81
N LYS A 56 8.74 9.78 -20.86
CA LYS A 56 9.58 8.58 -20.78
C LYS A 56 9.56 8.01 -19.37
N LEU A 57 9.58 8.86 -18.34
CA LEU A 57 9.42 8.42 -16.96
C LEU A 57 8.05 7.79 -16.73
N LYS A 58 6.98 8.36 -17.32
CA LYS A 58 5.63 7.78 -17.27
C LYS A 58 5.60 6.38 -17.89
N ASP A 59 6.15 6.21 -19.08
CA ASP A 59 6.15 4.91 -19.77
C ASP A 59 6.95 3.85 -19.00
N SER A 60 8.14 4.24 -18.49
CA SER A 60 8.94 3.37 -17.62
C SER A 60 8.18 2.97 -16.36
N TYR A 61 7.54 3.95 -15.71
CA TYR A 61 6.73 3.70 -14.52
C TYR A 61 5.59 2.72 -14.79
N ILE A 62 4.80 2.93 -15.84
CA ILE A 62 3.72 2.01 -16.23
C ILE A 62 4.27 0.61 -16.45
N ASN A 63 5.38 0.48 -17.19
CA ASN A 63 6.01 -0.81 -17.42
C ASN A 63 6.42 -1.50 -16.11
N ASP A 64 7.05 -0.77 -15.19
CA ASP A 64 7.44 -1.32 -13.90
C ASP A 64 6.22 -1.78 -13.09
N GLN A 65 5.15 -0.99 -13.10
CA GLN A 65 3.91 -1.30 -12.36
C GLN A 65 3.15 -2.50 -12.94
N GLU A 66 3.16 -2.70 -14.26
CA GLU A 66 2.54 -3.84 -14.93
C GLU A 66 3.32 -5.15 -14.70
N ASN A 67 4.56 -5.08 -14.21
CA ASN A 67 5.44 -6.21 -13.97
C ASN A 67 5.77 -6.42 -12.46
N VAL A 68 5.00 -5.80 -11.56
CA VAL A 68 5.15 -6.02 -10.11
C VAL A 68 4.81 -7.49 -9.79
N PRO A 69 5.67 -8.21 -9.07
CA PRO A 69 5.47 -9.63 -8.78
C PRO A 69 4.33 -9.88 -7.77
N ASP A 70 3.71 -11.06 -7.88
CA ASP A 70 2.62 -11.49 -6.98
C ASP A 70 3.01 -11.53 -5.49
N SER A 71 4.30 -11.65 -5.18
CA SER A 71 4.81 -11.55 -3.80
C SER A 71 4.43 -10.23 -3.12
N ARG A 72 4.15 -9.17 -3.89
CA ARG A 72 3.63 -7.90 -3.39
C ARG A 72 2.30 -8.05 -2.65
N PHE A 73 1.43 -8.96 -3.06
CA PHE A 73 0.18 -9.23 -2.34
C PHE A 73 0.44 -9.79 -0.93
N SER A 74 1.40 -10.69 -0.81
CA SER A 74 1.80 -11.26 0.49
C SER A 74 2.43 -10.20 1.39
N GLU A 75 3.27 -9.33 0.83
CA GLU A 75 3.87 -8.20 1.54
C GLU A 75 2.80 -7.23 2.06
N LEU A 76 1.83 -6.86 1.23
CA LEU A 76 0.71 -6.01 1.63
C LEU A 76 -0.18 -6.67 2.67
N LYS A 77 -0.49 -7.96 2.52
CA LYS A 77 -1.27 -8.71 3.52
C LYS A 77 -0.57 -8.69 4.87
N TYR A 78 0.75 -8.92 4.88
CA TYR A 78 1.56 -8.80 6.10
C TYR A 78 1.51 -7.38 6.66
N GLY A 79 1.75 -6.38 5.81
CA GLY A 79 1.73 -4.97 6.17
C GLY A 79 0.42 -4.56 6.85
N LEU A 80 -0.73 -4.88 6.24
CA LEU A 80 -2.06 -4.57 6.75
C LEU A 80 -2.41 -5.33 8.04
N THR A 81 -1.81 -6.49 8.27
CA THR A 81 -2.03 -7.30 9.49
C THR A 81 -1.31 -6.67 10.69
N PHE A 82 -0.07 -6.22 10.50
CA PHE A 82 0.77 -5.71 11.60
C PHE A 82 0.73 -4.19 11.74
N TYR A 83 0.33 -3.46 10.70
CA TYR A 83 0.08 -2.04 10.72
C TYR A 83 -1.27 -1.71 10.08
N PRO A 84 -2.38 -1.99 10.79
CA PRO A 84 -3.69 -1.51 10.37
C PRO A 84 -3.66 0.02 10.35
N ILE A 85 -3.85 0.60 9.16
CA ILE A 85 -3.65 2.04 8.85
C ILE A 85 -4.44 2.97 9.80
N PHE A 86 -5.53 2.46 10.37
CA PHE A 86 -6.42 3.17 11.30
C PHE A 86 -6.06 2.95 12.78
N ILE A 87 -4.93 2.34 13.16
CA ILE A 87 -4.59 2.14 14.60
C ILE A 87 -3.19 2.65 14.91
N HIS A 88 -2.83 3.80 14.35
CA HIS A 88 -1.44 4.30 14.46
C HIS A 88 -1.04 4.60 15.92
N ARG A 89 -1.93 5.16 16.75
CA ARG A 89 -1.53 5.75 18.04
C ARG A 89 -1.23 4.76 19.15
N SER A 90 -1.84 3.56 19.16
CA SER A 90 -1.65 2.60 20.25
C SER A 90 -0.46 1.65 20.02
N LEU A 91 0.00 1.49 18.78
CA LEU A 91 1.05 0.55 18.40
C LEU A 91 2.48 1.03 18.67
N ASP A 92 2.71 2.34 18.82
CA ASP A 92 4.05 2.86 19.09
C ASP A 92 4.40 2.91 20.59
N TYR A 93 3.40 2.90 21.48
CA TYR A 93 3.59 3.18 22.91
C TYR A 93 3.50 1.92 23.81
N HIS A 94 2.78 0.89 23.39
CA HIS A 94 2.43 -0.26 24.26
C HIS A 94 3.01 -1.60 23.84
N VAL A 95 3.80 -1.65 22.77
CA VAL A 95 4.28 -2.91 22.19
C VAL A 95 5.77 -3.05 22.45
N GLY A 96 6.19 -4.22 22.98
CA GLY A 96 7.60 -4.49 23.27
C GLY A 96 8.51 -4.26 22.05
N GLN A 97 9.79 -3.95 22.28
CA GLN A 97 10.74 -3.51 21.26
C GLN A 97 10.78 -4.40 20.00
N HIS A 98 10.57 -5.71 20.14
CA HIS A 98 10.54 -6.66 19.03
C HIS A 98 9.38 -6.43 18.05
N TYR A 99 8.19 -6.11 18.55
CA TYR A 99 7.03 -5.84 17.70
C TYR A 99 7.13 -4.48 17.00
N ARG A 100 7.79 -3.51 17.64
CA ARG A 100 8.01 -2.19 17.04
C ARG A 100 8.75 -2.26 15.70
N VAL A 101 9.74 -3.13 15.58
CA VAL A 101 10.47 -3.35 14.31
C VAL A 101 9.55 -3.90 13.23
N VAL A 102 8.69 -4.86 13.59
CA VAL A 102 7.72 -5.46 12.67
C VAL A 102 6.68 -4.43 12.21
N ILE A 103 6.16 -3.64 13.14
CA ILE A 103 5.19 -2.58 12.88
C ILE A 103 5.81 -1.52 11.96
N GLN A 104 7.05 -1.08 12.22
CA GLN A 104 7.72 -0.08 11.40
C GLN A 104 7.99 -0.59 9.98
N LYS A 105 8.42 -1.84 9.82
CA LYS A 105 8.60 -2.45 8.49
C LYS A 105 7.28 -2.53 7.72
N SER A 106 6.21 -2.90 8.41
CA SER A 106 4.86 -2.98 7.85
C SER A 106 4.35 -1.62 7.41
N LYS A 107 4.52 -0.59 8.25
CA LYS A 107 4.22 0.81 7.92
C LYS A 107 5.00 1.28 6.68
N ASN A 108 6.32 1.08 6.67
CA ASN A 108 7.15 1.53 5.54
C ASN A 108 6.75 0.85 4.22
N SER A 109 6.49 -0.46 4.26
CA SER A 109 6.04 -1.22 3.09
C SER A 109 4.70 -0.68 2.55
N LEU A 110 3.73 -0.44 3.45
CA LEU A 110 2.44 0.14 3.07
C LEU A 110 2.56 1.55 2.51
N GLU A 111 3.31 2.44 3.18
CA GLU A 111 3.52 3.80 2.72
C GLU A 111 4.21 3.84 1.35
N GLN A 112 5.24 3.01 1.15
CA GLN A 112 5.92 2.91 -0.14
C GLN A 112 4.99 2.40 -1.22
N THR A 113 4.23 1.33 -0.96
CA THR A 113 3.32 0.75 -1.95
C THR A 113 2.18 1.72 -2.31
N LEU A 114 1.55 2.36 -1.31
CA LEU A 114 0.44 3.28 -1.56
C LEU A 114 0.88 4.59 -2.22
N ARG A 115 2.11 5.06 -1.94
CA ARG A 115 2.63 6.32 -2.48
C ARG A 115 3.28 6.17 -3.85
N ASN A 116 4.10 5.14 -4.01
CA ASN A 116 4.93 4.96 -5.20
C ASN A 116 4.26 4.01 -6.19
N ASP A 117 3.58 2.97 -5.70
CA ASP A 117 2.99 1.92 -6.53
C ASP A 117 1.46 2.05 -6.63
N TRP A 118 0.95 3.28 -6.56
CA TRP A 118 -0.50 3.55 -6.54
C TRP A 118 -1.20 3.03 -7.79
N TYR A 119 -0.53 3.03 -8.95
CA TYR A 119 -1.07 2.48 -10.19
C TYR A 119 -1.35 0.99 -10.03
N TRP A 120 -0.36 0.22 -9.56
CA TRP A 120 -0.52 -1.21 -9.34
C TRP A 120 -1.63 -1.50 -8.33
N VAL A 121 -1.71 -0.70 -7.25
CA VAL A 121 -2.78 -0.83 -6.24
C VAL A 121 -4.16 -0.65 -6.89
N LEU A 122 -4.31 0.37 -7.73
CA LEU A 122 -5.57 0.63 -8.43
C LEU A 122 -5.89 -0.46 -9.46
N ASP A 123 -4.89 -0.97 -10.17
CA ASP A 123 -5.06 -2.04 -11.16
C ASP A 123 -5.47 -3.37 -10.53
N ASN A 124 -5.10 -3.56 -9.25
CA ASN A 124 -5.39 -4.75 -8.47
C ASN A 124 -6.46 -4.54 -7.40
N ILE A 125 -7.15 -3.40 -7.40
CA ILE A 125 -8.11 -3.01 -6.35
C ILE A 125 -9.24 -4.04 -6.15
N THR A 126 -9.56 -4.82 -7.18
CA THR A 126 -10.58 -5.88 -7.13
C THR A 126 -10.17 -7.09 -6.28
N GLN A 127 -8.87 -7.24 -6.00
CA GLN A 127 -8.33 -8.27 -5.11
C GLN A 127 -8.46 -7.88 -3.62
N PHE A 128 -8.82 -6.62 -3.33
CA PHE A 128 -8.87 -6.10 -1.97
C PHE A 128 -10.23 -6.40 -1.34
N LYS A 129 -10.18 -6.72 -0.04
CA LYS A 129 -11.37 -6.88 0.80
C LYS A 129 -11.35 -5.80 1.87
N TYR A 130 -12.49 -5.16 2.04
CA TYR A 130 -12.71 -4.09 3.01
C TYR A 130 -13.67 -4.61 4.06
N ASN A 131 -13.19 -4.69 5.29
CA ASN A 131 -14.04 -5.02 6.42
C ASN A 131 -14.64 -3.71 6.97
N PHE A 132 -15.95 -3.70 7.17
CA PHE A 132 -16.62 -2.61 7.83
C PHE A 132 -16.17 -2.52 9.30
N ASN A 133 -15.63 -1.37 9.69
CA ASN A 133 -15.25 -1.08 11.07
C ASN A 133 -15.88 0.26 11.50
N PRO A 134 -16.98 0.25 12.26
CA PRO A 134 -17.64 1.47 12.72
C PRO A 134 -16.94 2.12 13.93
N TYR A 135 -15.97 1.44 14.53
CA TYR A 135 -15.38 1.84 15.79
C TYR A 135 -14.18 2.79 15.66
N GLY A 136 -13.78 3.12 14.43
CA GLY A 136 -12.62 3.94 14.14
C GLY A 136 -11.34 3.41 14.79
N ASP A 137 -10.41 4.31 15.07
CA ASP A 137 -9.07 3.99 15.54
C ASP A 137 -9.01 3.47 16.99
N LEU A 138 -10.04 3.74 17.79
CA LEU A 138 -10.04 3.49 19.23
C LEU A 138 -10.90 2.30 19.65
N TYR A 139 -11.60 1.64 18.72
CA TYR A 139 -12.46 0.49 19.02
C TYR A 139 -13.51 0.77 20.11
N ASN A 140 -13.96 2.02 20.22
CA ASN A 140 -14.92 2.42 21.24
C ASN A 140 -16.35 2.19 20.74
N GLU A 141 -17.13 1.44 21.52
CA GLU A 141 -18.57 1.27 21.34
C GLU A 141 -19.30 2.63 21.28
N PHE A 142 -20.47 2.65 20.66
CA PHE A 142 -21.41 3.78 20.73
C PHE A 142 -22.81 3.32 20.45
N ASP A 143 -23.77 4.10 20.94
CA ASP A 143 -25.21 3.86 20.94
C ASP A 143 -25.87 3.46 19.59
N LYS A 144 -25.13 3.50 18.46
CA LYS A 144 -25.65 3.19 17.13
C LYS A 144 -24.80 2.19 16.37
N ASP A 145 -23.82 1.55 16.98
CA ASP A 145 -22.94 0.63 16.28
C ASP A 145 -23.71 -0.58 15.74
N GLU A 146 -24.58 -1.20 16.53
CA GLU A 146 -25.43 -2.34 16.13
C GLU A 146 -26.36 -1.97 14.96
N ASP A 147 -26.99 -0.80 15.03
CA ASP A 147 -27.85 -0.29 13.94
C ASP A 147 -27.04 -0.07 12.66
N LEU A 148 -25.79 0.42 12.77
CA LEU A 148 -24.90 0.62 11.64
C LEU A 148 -24.46 -0.71 11.02
N PHE A 149 -24.14 -1.72 11.84
CA PHE A 149 -23.84 -3.08 11.37
C PHE A 149 -25.02 -3.68 10.62
N LYS A 150 -26.23 -3.64 11.21
CA LYS A 150 -27.45 -4.15 10.57
C LYS A 150 -27.77 -3.42 9.27
N GLN A 151 -27.58 -2.10 9.24
CA GLN A 151 -27.78 -1.31 8.03
C GLN A 151 -26.79 -1.73 6.92
N VAL A 152 -25.49 -1.81 7.23
CA VAL A 152 -24.46 -2.19 6.24
C VAL A 152 -24.67 -3.60 5.73
N GLU A 153 -24.99 -4.55 6.63
CA GLU A 153 -25.29 -5.92 6.23
C GLU A 153 -26.55 -6.00 5.36
N LYS A 154 -27.59 -5.20 5.65
CA LYS A 154 -28.79 -5.11 4.82
C LYS A 154 -28.51 -4.49 3.44
N ASP A 155 -27.75 -3.40 3.39
CA ASP A 155 -27.53 -2.62 2.18
C ASP A 155 -26.50 -3.28 1.25
N LEU A 156 -25.47 -3.93 1.81
CA LEU A 156 -24.38 -4.55 1.05
C LEU A 156 -24.43 -6.08 1.03
N GLY A 157 -25.27 -6.72 1.84
CA GLY A 157 -25.35 -8.18 2.00
C GLY A 157 -24.19 -8.80 2.78
N SER A 158 -23.22 -7.99 3.22
CA SER A 158 -22.07 -8.44 4.00
C SER A 158 -21.36 -7.26 4.66
N LEU A 159 -20.75 -7.50 5.82
CA LEU A 159 -19.79 -6.57 6.43
C LEU A 159 -18.44 -6.54 5.72
N ILE A 160 -18.20 -7.47 4.78
CA ILE A 160 -17.01 -7.53 3.94
C ILE A 160 -17.41 -7.17 2.51
N SER A 161 -16.80 -6.12 1.97
CA SER A 161 -17.03 -5.70 0.59
C SER A 161 -15.74 -5.71 -0.23
N SER A 162 -15.89 -5.75 -1.55
CA SER A 162 -14.79 -5.67 -2.52
C SER A 162 -15.22 -4.81 -3.69
N VAL A 163 -14.28 -4.04 -4.22
CA VAL A 163 -14.47 -3.33 -5.48
C VAL A 163 -14.64 -4.36 -6.60
N LYS A 164 -15.73 -4.27 -7.36
CA LYS A 164 -16.02 -5.24 -8.45
C LYS A 164 -15.48 -4.79 -9.80
N ASN A 165 -15.24 -3.50 -9.96
CA ASN A 165 -14.79 -2.91 -11.21
C ASN A 165 -13.69 -1.88 -10.94
N LYS A 166 -12.50 -2.11 -11.52
CA LYS A 166 -11.36 -1.20 -11.41
C LYS A 166 -11.42 0.02 -12.34
N ASN A 167 -12.44 0.11 -13.20
CA ASN A 167 -12.60 1.22 -14.12
C ASN A 167 -12.87 2.53 -13.38
N VAL A 168 -11.92 3.45 -13.42
CA VAL A 168 -12.04 4.78 -12.81
C VAL A 168 -13.05 5.62 -13.59
N GLN A 169 -14.02 6.20 -12.89
CA GLN A 169 -15.09 6.99 -13.51
C GLN A 169 -14.92 8.50 -13.35
N LYS A 170 -14.11 8.95 -12.39
CA LYS A 170 -13.90 10.38 -12.10
C LYS A 170 -12.66 10.59 -11.23
N ILE A 171 -12.08 11.78 -11.34
CA ILE A 171 -11.12 12.32 -10.38
C ILE A 171 -11.84 13.36 -9.53
N ILE A 172 -11.77 13.21 -8.21
CA ILE A 172 -12.25 14.21 -7.26
C ILE A 172 -11.07 15.09 -6.88
N ARG A 173 -11.15 16.39 -7.16
CA ARG A 173 -10.14 17.37 -6.74
C ARG A 173 -10.68 18.13 -5.54
N VAL A 174 -9.93 18.11 -4.44
CA VAL A 174 -10.27 18.84 -3.22
C VAL A 174 -9.28 19.98 -3.08
N ASN A 175 -9.75 21.23 -3.04
CA ASN A 175 -8.88 22.36 -2.72
C ASN A 175 -8.62 22.34 -1.21
N LEU A 176 -7.35 22.14 -0.85
CA LEU A 176 -6.89 22.18 0.53
C LEU A 176 -6.59 23.64 0.91
N ASP A 177 -7.58 24.54 0.86
CA ASP A 177 -7.40 25.89 1.38
C ASP A 177 -7.04 25.82 2.89
N LYS A 178 -6.25 26.80 3.38
CA LYS A 178 -5.63 26.88 4.72
C LYS A 178 -6.54 26.54 5.92
N THR A 179 -7.85 26.47 5.73
CA THR A 179 -8.87 26.12 6.73
C THR A 179 -8.93 24.63 7.10
N ILE A 180 -8.16 23.75 6.44
CA ILE A 180 -8.03 22.34 6.85
C ILE A 180 -7.40 22.20 8.24
N ASN A 181 -6.62 23.19 8.69
CA ASN A 181 -6.07 23.20 10.05
C ASN A 181 -7.13 23.37 11.15
N GLU A 182 -8.36 23.82 10.83
CA GLU A 182 -9.38 24.09 11.86
C GLU A 182 -10.64 23.22 11.74
N LYS A 183 -10.96 22.68 10.56
CA LYS A 183 -12.23 21.99 10.28
C LYS A 183 -12.15 20.52 9.90
N VAL A 184 -10.96 19.95 9.71
CA VAL A 184 -10.78 18.49 9.86
C VAL A 184 -10.56 18.16 11.35
N LYS A 185 -11.33 18.82 12.23
CA LYS A 185 -11.82 18.14 13.42
C LYS A 185 -12.77 17.08 12.88
N ASP A 186 -12.23 15.89 12.71
CA ASP A 186 -12.95 14.64 12.57
C ASP A 186 -14.40 14.77 13.06
N ILE A 187 -15.34 14.77 12.11
CA ILE A 187 -16.76 14.95 12.40
C ILE A 187 -17.28 13.73 13.18
N TYR A 188 -16.52 12.62 13.21
CA TYR A 188 -16.82 11.43 14.01
C TYR A 188 -16.40 11.54 15.49
N THR A 189 -15.53 12.50 15.87
CA THR A 189 -15.18 12.73 17.28
C THR A 189 -16.19 13.60 18.03
N LYS A 190 -17.32 13.97 17.41
CA LYS A 190 -18.47 14.57 18.13
C LYS A 190 -19.28 13.55 18.94
N LYS A 191 -18.67 12.50 19.49
CA LYS A 191 -19.25 11.79 20.65
C LYS A 191 -19.08 12.74 21.84
N LYS A 192 -20.17 13.40 22.25
CA LYS A 192 -20.23 14.16 23.49
C LYS A 192 -19.75 13.24 24.62
N LEU A 193 -18.69 13.64 25.32
CA LEU A 193 -18.41 13.13 26.65
C LEU A 193 -19.54 13.64 27.55
N TYR A 194 -20.47 12.76 27.88
CA TYR A 194 -21.32 12.95 29.05
C TYR A 194 -20.45 12.54 30.25
N THR A 195 -19.97 13.54 30.98
CA THR A 195 -19.45 13.40 32.35
C THR A 195 -20.57 13.02 33.31
#